data_AF-A0A661D6W2-F1
#
_entry.id   AF-A0A661D6W2-F1
#
_cell.length_a   1.000
_cell.length_b   1.000
_cell.length_c   1.000
_cell.angle_alpha   90.00
_cell.angle_beta   90.00
_cell.angle_gamma   90.00
#
_symmetry.space_group_name_H-M   'P 1'
#
loop_
_entity.id
_entity.type
_entity.pdbx_description
1 polymer ?
#
loop_
_entity_poly.entity_id
_entity_poly.type
_entity_poly.pdbx_seq_one_letter_code
_entity_poly.pdbx_strand_id
1 'polypeptide(L)'
;MSLERGRKRLCKVEYNRRHHYGFTDETGINGTVDDYADSLNANVLLEYDDHSLLINAFKNDEGYLGVTPKFSAGAGNNHDVDGAIIGYTHSHRWNKKYYTKLQLFYDWNERNLSRSAADDIRANILGQQIGGSLRNIV
;
A
#
# COMPACT_ATOMS: atom_id res chain seq x y z
N MET A 1 -27.46 -20.29 20.23
CA MET A 1 -26.22 -19.54 20.52
C MET A 1 -25.90 -18.74 19.27
N SER A 2 -26.00 -17.41 19.37
CA SER A 2 -26.11 -16.49 18.23
C SER A 2 -24.85 -16.45 17.38
N LEU A 3 -25.00 -16.59 16.06
CA LEU A 3 -23.94 -16.60 15.05
C LEU A 3 -24.00 -15.27 14.28
N GLU A 4 -23.64 -14.17 14.93
CA GLU A 4 -23.40 -12.91 14.20
C GLU A 4 -21.93 -12.88 13.78
N ARG A 5 -21.66 -13.39 12.57
CA ARG A 5 -20.35 -13.24 11.90
C ARG A 5 -20.31 -11.92 11.16
N GLY A 6 -19.49 -10.99 11.66
CA GLY A 6 -19.29 -9.69 11.04
C GLY A 6 -18.33 -9.78 9.86
N ARG A 7 -18.84 -9.61 8.64
CA ARG A 7 -18.01 -9.36 7.45
C ARG A 7 -17.82 -7.85 7.32
N LYS A 8 -16.64 -7.36 7.66
CA LYS A 8 -16.29 -5.93 7.46
C LYS A 8 -15.57 -5.78 6.13
N ARG A 9 -16.23 -5.14 5.17
CA ARG A 9 -15.64 -4.72 3.90
C ARG A 9 -15.61 -3.21 3.86
N LEU A 10 -14.45 -2.64 3.60
CA LEU A 10 -14.30 -1.21 3.42
C LEU A 10 -13.50 -1.00 2.12
N CYS A 11 -14.13 -0.35 1.16
CA CYS A 11 -13.45 0.19 -0.02
C CYS A 11 -13.48 1.70 0.11
N LYS A 12 -12.33 2.35 -0.03
CA LYS A 12 -12.18 3.80 0.08
C LYS A 12 -11.45 4.28 -1.17
N VAL A 13 -12.02 5.30 -1.80
CA VAL A 13 -11.40 6.01 -2.92
C VAL A 13 -11.25 7.46 -2.50
N GLU A 14 -10.06 8.01 -2.61
CA GLU A 14 -9.78 9.41 -2.35
C GLU A 14 -9.13 10.02 -3.59
N TYR A 15 -9.78 11.04 -4.14
CA TYR A 15 -9.22 11.87 -5.18
C TYR A 15 -8.81 13.19 -4.54
N ASN A 16 -7.54 13.55 -4.63
CA ASN A 16 -7.08 14.86 -4.15
C ASN A 16 -7.27 15.91 -5.24
N ARG A 17 -7.42 17.17 -4.83
CA ARG A 17 -7.53 18.28 -5.77
C ARG A 17 -6.17 18.48 -6.43
N ARG A 18 -6.11 18.33 -7.75
CA ARG A 18 -4.88 18.54 -8.54
C ARG A 18 -4.53 20.02 -8.57
N HIS A 19 -3.30 20.37 -8.21
CA HIS A 19 -2.79 21.73 -8.25
C HIS A 19 -1.69 21.84 -9.29
N HIS A 20 -1.88 22.75 -10.24
CA HIS A 20 -0.93 23.01 -11.31
C HIS A 20 -0.17 24.30 -10.99
N TYR A 21 1.16 24.27 -11.01
CA TYR A 21 1.97 25.47 -10.82
C TYR A 21 3.26 25.43 -11.63
N GLY A 22 3.82 26.62 -11.90
CA GLY A 22 5.12 26.76 -12.53
C GLY A 22 6.24 26.51 -11.53
N PHE A 23 7.24 25.73 -11.93
CA PHE A 23 8.38 25.38 -11.12
C PHE A 23 9.67 25.57 -11.92
N THR A 24 10.70 26.11 -11.26
CA THR A 24 12.05 26.25 -11.81
C THR A 24 12.97 25.30 -11.05
N ASP A 25 13.57 24.34 -11.75
CA ASP A 25 14.53 23.45 -11.12
C ASP A 25 15.87 24.15 -10.84
N GLU A 26 16.74 23.51 -10.07
CA GLU A 26 18.05 24.04 -9.69
C GLU A 26 19.01 24.20 -10.88
N THR A 27 18.68 23.66 -12.06
CA THR A 27 19.43 23.87 -13.30
C THR A 27 18.88 25.06 -14.10
N GLY A 28 17.85 25.73 -13.60
CA GLY A 28 17.21 26.89 -14.21
C GLY A 28 16.17 26.53 -15.28
N ILE A 29 15.77 25.26 -15.36
CA ILE A 29 14.74 24.82 -16.31
C ILE A 29 13.37 25.13 -15.71
N ASN A 30 12.57 25.88 -16.46
CA ASN A 30 11.19 26.16 -16.11
C ASN A 30 10.26 25.11 -16.72
N GLY A 31 9.35 24.60 -15.91
CA GLY A 31 8.29 23.71 -16.35
C GLY A 31 7.03 23.85 -15.49
N THR A 32 6.02 23.07 -15.80
CA THR A 32 4.80 22.93 -15.00
C THR A 32 4.83 21.63 -14.24
N VAL A 33 4.35 21.65 -13.01
CA VAL A 33 4.24 20.47 -12.16
C VAL A 33 2.80 20.32 -11.69
N ASP A 34 2.35 19.07 -11.65
CA ASP A 34 1.05 18.67 -11.13
C ASP A 34 1.25 18.04 -9.75
N ASP A 35 0.74 18.69 -8.72
CA ASP A 35 0.68 18.15 -7.37
C ASP A 35 -0.69 17.52 -7.12
N TYR A 36 -0.69 16.21 -6.95
CA TYR A 36 -1.85 15.41 -6.64
C TYR A 36 -1.44 14.12 -5.94
N ALA A 37 -2.38 13.52 -5.21
CA ALA A 37 -2.23 12.22 -4.58
C ALA A 37 -3.58 11.52 -4.60
N ASP A 38 -3.78 10.67 -5.61
CA ASP A 38 -4.99 9.87 -5.75
C ASP A 38 -4.73 8.49 -5.12
N SER A 39 -5.68 8.00 -4.32
CA SER A 39 -5.54 6.72 -3.63
C SER A 39 -6.81 5.87 -3.69
N LEU A 40 -6.61 4.58 -3.88
CA LEU A 40 -7.62 3.53 -3.83
C LEU A 40 -7.17 2.52 -2.79
N ASN A 41 -8.01 2.24 -1.80
CA ASN A 41 -7.77 1.21 -0.80
C ASN A 41 -8.96 0.25 -0.69
N ALA A 42 -8.67 -1.04 -0.72
CA ALA A 42 -9.63 -2.10 -0.48
C ALA A 42 -9.19 -2.92 0.74
N ASN A 43 -10.08 -3.07 1.72
CA ASN A 43 -9.86 -3.87 2.90
C ASN A 43 -10.99 -4.88 3.11
N VAL A 44 -10.60 -6.13 3.33
CA VAL A 44 -11.50 -7.23 3.63
C VAL A 44 -10.97 -7.98 4.84
N LEU A 45 -11.81 -8.09 5.87
CA LEU A 45 -11.59 -8.98 7.01
C LEU A 45 -12.68 -10.04 7.02
N LEU A 46 -12.27 -11.31 6.99
CA LEU A 46 -13.14 -12.48 7.09
C LEU A 46 -12.81 -13.23 8.37
N GLU A 47 -13.82 -13.43 9.20
CA GLU A 47 -13.69 -14.18 10.46
C GLU A 47 -14.64 -15.37 10.42
N TYR A 48 -14.11 -16.55 10.71
CA TYR A 48 -14.86 -17.79 10.80
C TYR A 48 -14.26 -18.66 11.90
N ASP A 49 -15.00 -18.78 13.00
CA ASP A 49 -14.61 -19.60 14.15
C ASP A 49 -13.22 -19.19 14.68
N ASP A 50 -12.28 -20.14 14.77
CA ASP A 50 -10.91 -19.91 15.19
C ASP A 50 -10.01 -19.32 14.08
N HIS A 51 -10.57 -18.88 12.95
CA HIS A 51 -9.85 -18.38 11.77
C HIS A 51 -10.17 -16.93 11.43
N SER A 52 -9.14 -16.18 11.03
CA SER A 52 -9.26 -14.82 10.51
C SER A 52 -8.36 -14.65 9.28
N LEU A 53 -8.91 -14.09 8.20
CA LEU A 53 -8.21 -13.74 6.97
C LEU A 53 -8.38 -12.25 6.72
N LEU A 54 -7.25 -11.54 6.64
CA LEU A 54 -7.15 -10.14 6.28
C LEU A 54 -6.57 -10.03 4.87
N ILE A 55 -7.21 -9.22 4.04
CA ILE A 55 -6.68 -8.82 2.74
C ILE A 55 -6.79 -7.30 2.69
N ASN A 56 -5.67 -6.63 2.45
CA ASN A 56 -5.64 -5.21 2.15
C ASN A 56 -4.86 -4.99 0.85
N ALA A 57 -5.45 -4.24 -0.07
CA ALA A 57 -4.81 -3.85 -1.31
C ALA A 57 -4.94 -2.34 -1.46
N PHE A 58 -3.91 -1.71 -2.03
CA PHE A 58 -3.90 -0.29 -2.30
C PHE A 58 -3.24 0.02 -3.63
N LYS A 59 -3.66 1.14 -4.20
CA LYS A 59 -3.09 1.75 -5.39
C LYS A 59 -3.08 3.25 -5.18
N ASN A 60 -1.92 3.86 -5.36
CA ASN A 60 -1.73 5.31 -5.32
C ASN A 60 -1.11 5.78 -6.62
N ASP A 61 -1.55 6.92 -7.09
CA ASP A 61 -0.97 7.67 -8.21
C ASP A 61 -0.72 9.09 -7.70
N GLU A 62 0.54 9.50 -7.65
CA GLU A 62 0.95 10.79 -7.10
C GLU A 62 1.88 11.55 -8.04
N GLY A 63 1.76 12.87 -8.04
CA GLY A 63 2.75 13.75 -8.66
C GLY A 63 4.03 13.74 -7.83
N TYR A 64 5.12 13.19 -8.37
CA TYR A 64 6.36 13.04 -7.62
C TYR A 64 7.42 14.06 -8.05
N LEU A 65 7.82 14.90 -7.09
CA LEU A 65 8.90 15.88 -7.25
C LEU A 65 10.26 15.34 -6.79
N GLY A 66 10.28 14.32 -5.95
CA GLY A 66 11.50 13.82 -5.34
C GLY A 66 12.14 14.77 -4.32
N VAL A 67 13.28 14.35 -3.78
CA VAL A 67 14.04 15.11 -2.77
C VAL A 67 14.77 16.31 -3.38
N THR A 68 15.17 16.18 -4.66
CA THR A 68 15.76 17.26 -5.44
C THR A 68 15.08 17.29 -6.80
N PRO A 69 14.10 18.19 -6.98
CA PRO A 69 13.23 18.19 -8.15
C PRO A 69 13.96 18.68 -9.41
N LYS A 70 14.53 17.73 -10.16
CA LYS A 70 15.07 17.96 -11.50
C LYS A 70 14.13 17.42 -12.56
N PHE A 71 13.75 18.23 -13.54
CA PHE A 71 13.00 17.74 -14.69
C PHE A 71 13.77 16.65 -15.44
N SER A 72 15.10 16.82 -15.57
CA SER A 72 15.98 15.81 -16.19
C SER A 72 15.96 14.45 -15.46
N ALA A 73 15.55 14.39 -14.19
CA ALA A 73 15.42 13.18 -13.40
C ALA A 73 13.96 12.69 -13.29
N GLY A 74 13.03 13.28 -14.05
CA GLY A 74 11.62 12.89 -14.06
C GLY A 74 10.75 13.59 -13.02
N ALA A 75 11.21 14.68 -12.40
CA ALA A 75 10.37 15.47 -11.50
C ALA A 75 9.16 16.03 -12.25
N GLY A 76 7.98 15.91 -11.64
CA GLY A 76 6.71 16.35 -12.24
C GLY A 76 5.99 15.27 -13.04
N ASN A 77 6.63 14.14 -13.33
CA ASN A 77 5.97 12.94 -13.84
C ASN A 77 5.31 12.16 -12.68
N ASN A 78 4.40 11.27 -13.03
CA ASN A 78 3.66 10.50 -12.04
C ASN A 78 4.51 9.37 -11.43
N HIS A 79 4.16 9.02 -10.21
CA HIS A 79 4.69 7.89 -9.45
C HIS A 79 3.54 6.96 -9.10
N ASP A 80 3.63 5.74 -9.62
CA ASP A 80 2.64 4.69 -9.37
C ASP A 80 3.11 3.83 -8.19
N VAL A 81 2.26 3.66 -7.18
CA VAL A 81 2.54 2.82 -6.01
C VAL A 81 1.40 1.84 -5.79
N ASP A 82 1.68 0.56 -5.95
CA ASP A 82 0.72 -0.51 -5.76
C ASP A 82 1.15 -1.44 -4.62
N GLY A 83 0.20 -2.07 -3.94
CA GLY A 83 0.54 -3.04 -2.92
C GLY A 83 -0.61 -3.87 -2.43
N ALA A 84 -0.27 -5.01 -1.82
CA ALA A 84 -1.21 -5.90 -1.20
C ALA A 84 -0.57 -6.64 -0.02
N ILE A 85 -1.29 -6.71 1.09
CA ILE A 85 -0.98 -7.54 2.24
C ILE A 85 -2.09 -8.55 2.48
N ILE A 86 -1.68 -9.80 2.66
CA ILE A 86 -2.54 -10.92 3.02
C ILE A 86 -2.08 -11.43 4.39
N GLY A 87 -3.00 -11.49 5.35
CA GLY A 87 -2.74 -11.98 6.69
C GLY A 87 -3.69 -13.12 7.05
N TYR A 88 -3.16 -14.20 7.60
CA TYR A 88 -3.95 -15.30 8.12
C TYR A 88 -3.65 -15.51 9.60
N THR A 89 -4.68 -15.67 10.41
CA THR A 89 -4.57 -15.99 11.83
C THR A 89 -5.44 -17.21 12.15
N HIS A 90 -4.87 -18.16 12.88
CA HIS A 90 -5.61 -19.26 13.48
C HIS A 90 -5.38 -19.28 14.99
N SER A 91 -6.45 -19.31 15.77
CA SER A 91 -6.41 -19.28 17.23
C SER A 91 -7.05 -20.55 17.79
N HIS A 92 -6.25 -21.58 18.08
CA HIS A 92 -6.79 -22.83 18.61
C HIS A 92 -6.77 -22.86 20.13
N ARG A 93 -7.91 -23.21 20.75
CA ARG A 93 -8.03 -23.37 22.19
C ARG A 93 -8.00 -24.85 22.58
N TRP A 94 -6.93 -25.28 23.23
CA TRP A 94 -6.79 -26.66 23.72
C TRP A 94 -7.68 -26.92 24.93
N ASN A 95 -7.80 -25.93 25.83
CA ASN A 95 -8.68 -25.95 26.99
C ASN A 95 -8.91 -24.51 27.50
N LYS A 96 -9.57 -24.34 28.66
CA LYS A 96 -9.90 -23.02 29.21
C LYS A 96 -8.68 -22.12 29.53
N LYS A 97 -7.49 -22.71 29.69
CA LYS A 97 -6.25 -22.00 30.09
C LYS A 97 -5.26 -21.88 28.94
N TYR A 98 -5.10 -22.96 28.16
CA TYR A 98 -4.09 -23.03 27.11
C TYR A 98 -4.66 -22.74 25.73
N TYR A 99 -4.06 -21.78 25.02
CA TYR A 99 -4.39 -21.48 23.63
C TYR A 99 -3.14 -21.20 22.79
N THR A 100 -3.22 -21.55 21.51
CA THR A 100 -2.15 -21.36 20.52
C THR A 100 -2.64 -20.42 19.43
N LYS A 101 -1.82 -19.43 19.07
CA LYS A 101 -2.09 -18.51 17.98
C LYS A 101 -1.01 -18.62 16.92
N LEU A 102 -1.42 -19.01 15.72
CA LEU A 102 -0.60 -18.96 14.51
C LEU A 102 -0.98 -17.69 13.72
N GLN A 103 0.02 -16.94 13.29
CA GLN A 103 -0.14 -15.79 12.41
C GLN A 103 0.83 -15.91 11.24
N LEU A 104 0.33 -15.74 10.03
CA LEU A 104 1.11 -15.73 8.79
C LEU A 104 0.76 -14.46 8.02
N PHE A 105 1.73 -13.88 7.32
CA PHE A 105 1.48 -12.76 6.43
C PHE A 105 2.38 -12.81 5.20
N TYR A 106 1.87 -12.21 4.13
CA TYR A 106 2.61 -11.89 2.91
C TYR A 106 2.31 -10.44 2.53
N ASP A 107 3.35 -9.67 2.30
CA ASP A 107 3.30 -8.27 1.89
C ASP A 107 4.03 -8.14 0.55
N TRP A 108 3.39 -7.46 -0.39
CA TRP A 108 3.90 -7.14 -1.71
C TRP A 108 3.67 -5.65 -1.98
N ASN A 109 4.71 -4.95 -2.42
CA ASN A 109 4.63 -3.55 -2.84
C ASN A 109 5.46 -3.34 -4.10
N GLU A 110 4.95 -2.52 -5.00
CA GLU A 110 5.63 -2.08 -6.21
C GLU A 110 5.59 -0.55 -6.28
N ARG A 111 6.69 0.05 -6.72
CA ARG A 111 6.82 1.49 -6.93
C ARG A 111 7.44 1.73 -8.28
N ASN A 112 6.76 2.47 -9.14
CA ASN A 112 7.23 2.81 -10.47
C ASN A 112 7.34 4.32 -10.62
N LEU A 113 8.57 4.83 -10.65
CA LEU A 113 8.86 6.25 -10.67
C LEU A 113 9.65 6.65 -11.92
N SER A 114 9.30 7.79 -12.49
CA SER A 114 10.03 8.38 -13.60
C SER A 114 11.49 8.68 -13.25
N ARG A 115 12.38 8.55 -14.22
CA ARG A 115 13.82 8.85 -14.12
C ARG A 115 14.31 9.77 -15.23
N SER A 116 13.41 10.19 -16.12
CA SER A 116 13.72 11.07 -17.25
C SER A 116 12.59 12.09 -17.45
N ALA A 117 12.92 13.23 -18.05
CA ALA A 117 11.94 14.28 -18.35
C ALA A 117 10.81 13.81 -19.27
N ALA A 118 11.11 12.89 -20.20
CA ALA A 118 10.15 12.37 -21.18
C ALA A 118 9.30 11.19 -20.63
N ASP A 119 9.54 10.76 -19.39
CA ASP A 119 8.92 9.58 -18.76
C ASP A 119 9.13 8.25 -19.50
N ASP A 120 10.13 8.20 -20.39
CA ASP A 120 10.50 7.00 -21.15
C ASP A 120 11.41 6.05 -20.36
N ILE A 121 12.08 6.57 -19.33
CA ILE A 121 12.91 5.79 -18.40
C ILE A 121 12.24 5.82 -17.04
N ARG A 122 11.78 4.67 -16.57
CA ARG A 122 11.19 4.52 -15.23
C ARG A 122 11.97 3.48 -14.42
N ALA A 123 12.02 3.68 -13.11
CA ALA A 123 12.60 2.74 -12.16
C ALA A 123 11.48 1.99 -11.44
N ASN A 124 11.47 0.67 -11.60
CA ASN A 124 10.59 -0.21 -10.87
C ASN A 124 11.28 -0.78 -9.62
N ILE A 125 10.69 -0.56 -8.45
CA ILE A 125 11.16 -1.06 -7.17
C ILE A 125 10.10 -2.03 -6.63
N LEU A 126 10.48 -3.30 -6.55
CA LEU A 126 9.64 -4.38 -6.03
C LEU A 126 10.07 -4.77 -4.62
N GLY A 127 9.13 -4.78 -3.68
CA GLY A 127 9.30 -5.24 -2.32
C GLY A 127 8.40 -6.43 -2.02
N GLN A 128 8.95 -7.46 -1.39
CA GLN A 128 8.20 -8.63 -0.92
C GLN A 128 8.66 -9.03 0.47
N GLN A 129 7.71 -9.34 1.34
CA GLN A 129 7.98 -9.85 2.67
C GLN A 129 7.03 -11.00 2.99
N ILE A 130 7.58 -12.09 3.50
CA ILE A 130 6.81 -13.19 4.09
C ILE A 130 7.24 -13.36 5.53
N GLY A 131 6.29 -13.64 6.39
CA GLY A 131 6.60 -13.87 7.79
C GLY A 131 5.48 -14.57 8.53
N GLY A 132 5.80 -14.95 9.76
CA GLY A 132 4.83 -15.56 10.64
C GLY A 132 5.30 -15.61 12.07
N SER A 133 4.36 -15.87 12.97
CA SER A 133 4.66 -16.14 14.36
C SER A 133 3.72 -17.21 14.91
N LEU A 134 4.27 -18.04 15.79
CA LEU A 134 3.52 -18.99 16.58
C LEU A 134 3.68 -18.58 18.04
N ARG A 135 2.56 -18.42 18.75
CA ARG A 135 2.56 -18.06 20.17
C ARG A 135 1.71 -19.07 20.93
N ASN A 136 2.31 -19.67 21.96
CA ASN A 136 1.59 -20.44 22.95
C ASN A 136 1.32 -19.52 24.15
N ILE A 137 0.07 -19.49 24.59
CA ILE A 137 -0.36 -18.63 25.69
C ILE A 137 -1.00 -19.53 26.75
N VAL A 138 -0.52 -19.35 27.98
CA VAL A 138 -0.80 -20.16 29.17
C VAL A 138 -1.58 -19.34 30.19
#